data_AF-A0A933U8R7-F1
#
_entry.id   AF-A0A933U8R7-F1
#
_cell.length_a   1.000
_cell.length_b   1.000
_cell.length_c   1.000
_cell.angle_alpha   90.00
_cell.angle_beta   90.00
_cell.angle_gamma   90.00
#
_symmetry.space_group_name_H-M   'P 1'
#
loop_
_entity.id
_entity.type
_entity.pdbx_description
1 polymer ?
#
loop_
_entity_poly.entity_id
_entity_poly.type
_entity_poly.pdbx_seq_one_letter_code
_entity_poly.pdbx_strand_id
1 'polypeptide(L)'
;LNPKLSDKTCDKCGAPMAVLFNKRGKFLGCSKYPECRNTTPLDGPREKSAVVETDKKCEKCEKPMVIRTGSRGRFMACTGFPKCKNTYSVDDNGEALKPKEAGVNCDKCSAPMVIKGSRRGPFLACSAFPKCRNAKPLPEELREKPQETGEICDKCGAPMILKKSRWGKDFLACSAYPKCKNARDPKKPADGATAPTENVVSVDAAASDDVDVTGQSDD
;
A
#
# COMPACT_ATOMS: atom_id res chain seq x y z
N LEU A 1 7.39 36.25 -23.82
CA LEU A 1 7.01 36.15 -22.39
C LEU A 1 8.30 36.10 -21.58
N ASN A 2 8.68 37.19 -20.92
CA ASN A 2 9.83 37.17 -20.03
C ASN A 2 9.46 36.38 -18.77
N PRO A 3 10.16 35.27 -18.47
CA PRO A 3 9.80 34.45 -17.32
C PRO A 3 10.06 35.21 -16.03
N LYS A 4 9.12 35.14 -15.08
CA LYS A 4 9.22 35.82 -13.78
C LYS A 4 10.46 35.30 -13.04
N LEU A 5 11.39 36.19 -12.70
CA LEU A 5 12.54 35.85 -11.87
C LEU A 5 12.09 35.58 -10.43
N SER A 6 12.75 34.61 -9.80
CA SER A 6 12.60 34.28 -8.38
C SER A 6 13.77 34.83 -7.58
N ASP A 7 13.61 34.88 -6.26
CA ASP A 7 14.66 35.34 -5.34
C ASP A 7 15.80 34.32 -5.15
N LYS A 8 15.69 33.12 -5.74
CA LYS A 8 16.71 32.07 -5.64
C LYS A 8 17.78 32.24 -6.72
N THR A 9 19.04 32.09 -6.31
CA THR A 9 20.20 32.05 -7.20
C THR A 9 20.55 30.62 -7.62
N CYS A 10 21.15 30.47 -8.79
CA CYS A 10 21.57 29.19 -9.32
C CYS A 10 22.82 28.67 -8.58
N ASP A 11 22.75 27.47 -8.01
CA ASP A 11 23.86 26.80 -7.31
C ASP A 11 25.08 26.51 -8.18
N LYS A 12 24.93 26.49 -9.52
CA LYS A 12 26.04 26.23 -10.46
C LYS A 12 26.75 27.47 -11.00
N CYS A 13 26.08 28.62 -11.07
CA CYS A 13 26.63 29.80 -11.77
C CYS A 13 26.27 31.15 -11.12
N GLY A 14 25.52 31.16 -10.02
CA GLY A 14 25.14 32.37 -9.30
C GLY A 14 24.04 33.23 -9.94
N ALA A 15 23.72 33.02 -11.23
CA ALA A 15 22.69 33.77 -11.93
C ALA A 15 21.29 33.59 -11.30
N PRO A 16 20.38 34.57 -11.40
CA PRO A 16 19.03 34.46 -10.84
C PRO A 16 18.26 33.33 -11.54
N MET A 17 17.38 32.64 -10.80
CA MET A 17 16.54 31.58 -11.36
C MET A 17 15.16 32.14 -11.73
N ALA A 18 14.63 31.70 -12.87
CA ALA A 18 13.31 32.06 -13.39
C ALA A 18 12.28 30.94 -13.13
N VAL A 19 11.05 31.32 -12.82
CA VAL A 19 9.92 30.39 -12.65
C VAL A 19 9.38 29.98 -14.02
N LEU A 20 9.56 28.71 -14.36
CA LEU A 20 9.14 28.09 -15.62
C LEU A 20 8.07 27.02 -15.39
N PHE A 21 7.39 26.61 -16.45
CA PHE A 21 6.28 25.67 -16.39
C PHE A 21 6.51 24.48 -17.34
N ASN A 22 6.19 23.28 -16.88
CA ASN A 22 6.10 22.08 -17.72
C ASN A 22 4.85 21.25 -17.34
N LYS A 23 4.65 20.11 -18.00
CA LYS A 23 3.51 19.19 -17.73
C LYS A 23 3.41 18.71 -16.28
N ARG A 24 4.50 18.78 -15.50
CA ARG A 24 4.59 18.35 -14.10
C ARG A 24 4.44 19.50 -13.10
N GLY A 25 4.36 20.75 -13.57
CA GLY A 25 4.18 21.95 -12.74
C GLY A 25 5.27 23.01 -12.91
N LYS A 26 5.35 23.90 -11.92
CA LYS A 26 6.33 24.99 -11.86
C LYS A 26 7.69 24.47 -11.41
N PHE A 27 8.76 25.00 -11.99
CA PHE A 27 10.13 24.73 -11.59
C PHE A 27 11.00 25.97 -11.78
N LEU A 28 12.17 25.97 -11.15
CA LEU A 28 13.16 27.03 -11.30
C LEU A 28 14.16 26.62 -12.36
N GLY A 29 14.34 27.47 -13.38
CA GLY A 29 15.39 27.33 -14.39
C GLY A 29 16.37 28.47 -14.30
N CYS A 30 17.65 28.21 -14.55
CA CYS A 30 18.64 29.29 -14.58
C CYS A 30 18.31 30.33 -15.68
N SER A 31 18.37 31.62 -15.35
CA SER A 31 18.15 32.71 -16.32
C SER A 31 19.15 32.69 -17.48
N LYS A 32 20.37 32.22 -17.23
CA LYS A 32 21.44 32.07 -18.23
C LYS A 32 21.28 30.86 -19.16
N TYR A 33 20.07 30.35 -19.36
CA TYR A 33 19.80 29.32 -20.37
C TYR A 33 20.04 29.90 -21.77
N PRO A 34 20.73 29.21 -22.71
CA PRO A 34 21.10 27.80 -22.70
C PRO A 34 22.48 27.47 -22.09
N GLU A 35 23.28 28.46 -21.71
CA GLU A 35 24.65 28.24 -21.16
C GLU A 35 24.64 27.52 -19.82
N CYS A 36 23.65 27.78 -18.98
CA CYS A 36 23.42 27.03 -17.75
C CYS A 36 22.04 26.34 -17.80
N ARG A 37 22.05 25.00 -17.91
CA ARG A 37 20.84 24.16 -17.96
C ARG A 37 20.37 23.68 -16.60
N ASN A 38 20.82 24.35 -15.53
CA ASN A 38 20.48 23.93 -14.19
C ASN A 38 19.01 24.21 -13.87
N THR A 39 18.36 23.26 -13.19
CA THR A 39 16.96 23.36 -12.79
C THR A 39 16.77 22.81 -11.39
N THR A 40 15.88 23.41 -10.62
CA THR A 40 15.54 22.97 -9.25
C THR A 40 14.02 23.03 -9.03
N PRO A 41 13.47 22.22 -8.11
CA PRO A 41 12.07 22.35 -7.71
C PRO A 41 11.83 23.70 -7.04
N LEU A 42 10.64 24.28 -7.26
CA LEU A 42 10.27 25.56 -6.66
C LEU A 42 10.31 25.50 -5.12
N ASP A 43 9.80 24.40 -4.56
CA ASP A 43 9.70 24.14 -3.12
C ASP A 43 11.05 23.76 -2.47
N GLY A 44 12.16 23.76 -3.22
CA GLY A 44 13.48 23.41 -2.72
C GLY A 44 13.84 21.92 -2.87
N PRO A 45 14.92 21.46 -2.23
CA PRO A 45 15.31 20.06 -2.22
C PRO A 45 14.21 19.21 -1.59
N ARG A 46 13.79 18.14 -2.27
CA ARG A 46 12.86 17.18 -1.67
C ARG A 46 13.56 16.48 -0.51
N GLU A 47 12.93 16.47 0.66
CA GLU A 47 13.39 15.64 1.77
C GLU A 47 13.51 14.18 1.32
N LYS A 48 14.62 13.55 1.70
CA LYS A 48 14.83 12.13 1.39
C LYS A 48 13.88 11.34 2.29
N SER A 49 13.22 10.34 1.72
CA SER A 49 12.35 9.47 2.51
C SER A 49 13.12 8.80 3.64
N ALA A 50 12.48 8.71 4.81
CA ALA A 50 13.02 8.02 5.96
C ALA A 50 13.45 6.59 5.61
N VAL A 51 14.61 6.19 6.11
CA VAL A 51 15.16 4.85 5.94
C VAL A 51 14.97 4.13 7.26
N VAL A 52 14.28 2.99 7.23
CA VAL A 52 14.11 2.12 8.40
C VAL A 52 15.04 0.93 8.23
N GLU A 53 15.92 0.71 9.19
CA GLU A 53 16.85 -0.42 9.20
C GLU A 53 16.12 -1.73 9.49
N THR A 54 16.65 -2.84 8.98
CA THR A 54 16.08 -4.18 9.21
C THR A 54 17.18 -5.21 9.38
N ASP A 55 16.90 -6.27 10.12
CA ASP A 55 17.85 -7.38 10.34
C ASP A 55 17.96 -8.35 9.15
N LYS A 56 17.20 -8.12 8.08
CA LYS A 56 17.14 -9.03 6.92
C LYS A 56 18.35 -8.82 6.00
N LYS A 57 19.00 -9.92 5.62
CA LYS A 57 20.10 -9.96 4.63
C LYS A 57 19.56 -10.21 3.22
N CYS A 58 20.23 -9.62 2.23
CA CYS A 58 19.85 -9.76 0.83
C CYS A 58 20.23 -11.14 0.25
N GLU A 59 19.27 -11.86 -0.33
CA GLU A 59 19.48 -13.20 -0.93
C GLU A 59 20.51 -13.25 -2.07
N LYS A 60 20.87 -12.11 -2.67
CA LYS A 60 21.81 -12.05 -3.81
C LYS A 60 23.24 -11.65 -3.46
N CYS A 61 23.44 -11.00 -2.31
CA CYS A 61 24.76 -10.43 -1.97
C CYS A 61 25.02 -10.31 -0.46
N GLU A 62 24.11 -10.84 0.37
CA GLU A 62 24.22 -10.96 1.83
C GLU A 62 24.31 -9.66 2.63
N LYS A 63 24.38 -8.51 1.95
CA LYS A 63 24.32 -7.18 2.56
C LYS A 63 22.98 -6.93 3.25
N PRO A 64 22.96 -6.09 4.31
CA PRO A 64 21.72 -5.74 5.00
C PRO A 64 20.74 -5.05 4.06
N MET A 65 19.46 -5.23 4.35
CA MET A 65 18.36 -4.57 3.66
C MET A 65 17.76 -3.46 4.52
N VAL A 66 17.21 -2.44 3.86
CA VAL A 66 16.57 -1.30 4.51
C VAL A 66 15.22 -1.01 3.87
N ILE A 67 14.24 -0.57 4.64
CA ILE A 67 12.93 -0.15 4.13
C ILE A 67 12.98 1.33 3.77
N ARG A 68 12.52 1.66 2.57
CA ARG A 68 12.39 3.02 2.06
C ARG A 68 10.95 3.29 1.63
N THR A 69 10.55 4.55 1.72
CA THR A 69 9.25 4.99 1.18
C THR A 69 9.44 5.54 -0.23
N GLY A 70 8.71 4.97 -1.19
CA GLY A 70 8.66 5.43 -2.57
C GLY A 70 7.24 5.77 -3.03
N SER A 71 7.09 6.15 -4.29
CA SER A 71 5.79 6.50 -4.88
C SER A 71 4.79 5.34 -4.96
N ARG A 72 5.28 4.10 -4.86
CA ARG A 72 4.47 2.87 -4.89
C ARG A 72 4.28 2.24 -3.51
N GLY A 73 4.58 2.99 -2.44
CA GLY A 73 4.56 2.51 -1.06
C GLY A 73 5.94 2.19 -0.51
N ARG A 74 5.95 1.54 0.66
CA ARG A 74 7.18 1.09 1.33
C ARG A 74 7.74 -0.14 0.61
N PHE A 75 9.06 -0.22 0.52
CA PHE A 75 9.75 -1.37 -0.05
C PHE A 75 11.09 -1.58 0.64
N MET A 76 11.47 -2.84 0.78
CA MET A 76 12.76 -3.27 1.29
C MET A 76 13.77 -3.31 0.14
N ALA A 77 14.92 -2.66 0.31
CA ALA A 77 15.95 -2.52 -0.71
C ALA A 77 17.32 -2.89 -0.15
N CYS A 78 18.14 -3.53 -0.98
CA CYS A 78 19.52 -3.85 -0.60
C CYS A 78 20.38 -2.58 -0.47
N THR A 79 21.18 -2.49 0.61
CA THR A 79 22.16 -1.41 0.82
C THR A 79 23.27 -1.40 -0.24
N GLY A 80 23.49 -2.51 -0.95
CA GLY A 80 24.47 -2.64 -2.02
C GLY A 80 24.12 -1.96 -3.35
N PHE A 81 23.07 -1.12 -3.42
CA PHE A 81 22.74 -0.34 -4.62
C PHE A 81 23.89 0.64 -4.96
N PRO A 82 24.26 0.84 -6.25
CA PRO A 82 23.61 0.37 -7.47
C PRO A 82 24.01 -1.04 -7.94
N LYS A 83 25.01 -1.67 -7.30
CA LYS A 83 25.56 -2.97 -7.69
C LYS A 83 24.54 -4.11 -7.49
N CYS A 84 23.76 -4.06 -6.41
CA CYS A 84 22.65 -4.97 -6.16
C CYS A 84 21.30 -4.25 -6.22
N LYS A 85 20.46 -4.61 -7.20
CA LYS A 85 19.11 -4.02 -7.41
C LYS A 85 17.98 -4.87 -6.81
N ASN A 86 18.31 -5.72 -5.84
CA ASN A 86 17.31 -6.57 -5.21
C ASN A 86 16.35 -5.75 -4.33
N THR A 87 15.05 -5.96 -4.51
CA THR A 87 14.00 -5.22 -3.79
C THR A 87 12.79 -6.12 -3.55
N TYR A 88 12.09 -5.90 -2.44
CA TYR A 88 10.84 -6.57 -2.09
C TYR A 88 9.81 -5.53 -1.65
N SER A 89 8.55 -5.71 -2.05
CA SER A 89 7.46 -4.93 -1.44
C SER A 89 7.29 -5.37 0.01
N VAL A 90 6.99 -4.43 0.91
CA VAL A 90 6.71 -4.74 2.31
C VAL A 90 5.29 -4.38 2.70
N ASP A 91 4.77 -5.07 3.71
CA ASP A 91 3.51 -4.71 4.36
C ASP A 91 3.69 -3.56 5.37
N ASP A 92 2.62 -3.26 6.11
CA ASP A 92 2.63 -2.19 7.11
C ASP A 92 3.54 -2.51 8.31
N ASN A 93 3.76 -3.80 8.59
CA ASN A 93 4.67 -4.28 9.64
C ASN A 93 6.15 -4.28 9.20
N GLY A 94 6.42 -4.00 7.92
CA GLY A 94 7.78 -4.02 7.37
C GLY A 94 8.26 -5.41 6.94
N GLU A 95 7.36 -6.39 6.86
CA GLU A 95 7.67 -7.73 6.39
C GLU A 95 7.58 -7.83 4.87
N ALA A 96 8.43 -8.67 4.26
CA ALA A 96 8.44 -8.84 2.81
C ALA A 96 7.18 -9.59 2.37
N LEU A 97 6.43 -8.99 1.45
CA LEU A 97 5.24 -9.59 0.86
C LEU A 97 5.64 -10.79 -0.01
N LYS A 98 5.34 -11.99 0.47
CA LYS A 98 5.52 -13.22 -0.30
C LYS A 98 4.38 -13.36 -1.33
N PRO A 99 4.66 -13.77 -2.57
CA PRO A 99 3.62 -14.13 -3.53
C PRO A 99 2.73 -15.25 -2.97
N LYS A 100 1.41 -15.13 -3.15
CA LYS A 100 0.46 -16.19 -2.75
C LYS A 100 0.64 -17.40 -3.67
N GLU A 101 0.74 -18.59 -3.11
CA GLU A 101 0.76 -19.83 -3.90
C GLU A 101 -0.63 -20.13 -4.45
N ALA A 102 -0.69 -20.65 -5.68
CA ALA A 102 -1.96 -20.92 -6.35
C ALA A 102 -2.45 -22.37 -6.20
N GLY A 103 -1.66 -23.25 -5.59
CA GLY A 103 -1.97 -24.68 -5.48
C GLY A 103 -1.93 -25.45 -6.81
N VAL A 104 -1.52 -24.82 -7.91
CA VAL A 104 -1.43 -25.43 -9.24
C VAL A 104 0.01 -25.42 -9.75
N ASN A 105 0.41 -26.49 -10.43
CA ASN A 105 1.74 -26.63 -11.02
C ASN A 105 1.78 -26.11 -12.46
N CYS A 106 2.95 -25.62 -12.86
CA CYS A 106 3.22 -25.14 -14.20
C CYS A 106 3.24 -26.30 -15.19
N ASP A 107 2.44 -26.25 -16.24
CA ASP A 107 2.39 -27.24 -17.34
C ASP A 107 3.71 -27.46 -18.09
N LYS A 108 4.60 -26.46 -18.12
CA LYS A 108 5.89 -26.55 -18.83
C LYS A 108 7.07 -27.12 -18.03
N CYS A 109 7.04 -27.03 -16.70
CA CYS A 109 8.21 -27.38 -15.88
C CYS A 109 7.84 -28.00 -14.52
N SER A 110 6.55 -28.22 -14.28
CA SER A 110 5.99 -28.81 -13.06
C SER A 110 6.24 -28.04 -11.76
N ALA A 111 6.98 -26.93 -11.80
CA ALA A 111 7.19 -26.06 -10.66
C ALA A 111 5.87 -25.39 -10.22
N PRO A 112 5.69 -25.08 -8.92
CA PRO A 112 4.46 -24.46 -8.41
C PRO A 112 4.24 -23.09 -9.04
N MET A 113 2.97 -22.71 -9.24
CA MET A 113 2.60 -21.38 -9.70
C MET A 113 2.23 -20.46 -8.53
N VAL A 114 2.57 -19.18 -8.67
CA VAL A 114 2.27 -18.12 -7.71
C VAL A 114 1.39 -17.05 -8.34
N ILE A 115 0.53 -16.44 -7.54
CA ILE A 115 -0.35 -15.34 -7.96
C ILE A 115 0.43 -14.03 -7.84
N LYS A 116 0.55 -13.31 -8.96
CA LYS A 116 1.17 -11.97 -9.02
C LYS A 116 0.18 -10.94 -9.56
N GLY A 117 0.29 -9.70 -9.07
CA GLY A 117 -0.50 -8.58 -9.58
C GLY A 117 0.06 -7.99 -10.88
N SER A 118 -0.82 -7.67 -11.84
CA SER A 118 -0.48 -6.90 -13.04
C SER A 118 -1.44 -5.73 -13.25
N ARG A 119 -1.17 -4.87 -14.24
CA ARG A 119 -2.11 -3.81 -14.65
C ARG A 119 -3.46 -4.36 -15.14
N ARG A 120 -3.49 -5.59 -15.68
CA ARG A 120 -4.72 -6.25 -16.17
C ARG A 120 -5.41 -7.10 -15.09
N GLY A 121 -4.92 -7.09 -13.87
CA GLY A 121 -5.39 -7.95 -12.78
C GLY A 121 -4.37 -9.03 -12.37
N PRO A 122 -4.72 -9.85 -11.36
CA PRO A 122 -3.87 -10.94 -10.89
C PRO A 122 -3.76 -12.05 -11.95
N PHE A 123 -2.62 -12.73 -11.98
CA PHE A 123 -2.32 -13.80 -12.91
C PHE A 123 -1.43 -14.86 -12.26
N LEU A 124 -1.44 -16.07 -12.82
CA LEU A 124 -0.56 -17.16 -12.43
C LEU A 124 0.80 -16.98 -13.10
N ALA A 125 1.87 -16.99 -12.31
CA ALA A 125 3.25 -16.95 -12.77
C ALA A 125 4.01 -18.17 -12.25
N CYS A 126 4.85 -18.78 -13.09
CA CYS A 126 5.72 -19.85 -12.64
C CYS A 126 6.70 -19.37 -11.54
N SER A 127 6.84 -20.13 -10.46
CA SER A 127 7.81 -19.85 -9.38
C SER A 127 9.26 -19.91 -9.85
N ALA A 128 9.58 -20.80 -10.79
CA ALA A 128 10.92 -20.98 -11.35
C ALA A 128 11.41 -19.85 -12.28
N PHE A 129 10.82 -18.65 -12.22
CA PHE A 129 11.33 -17.48 -12.93
C PHE A 129 12.74 -17.11 -12.43
N PRO A 130 13.72 -16.78 -13.28
CA PRO A 130 13.61 -16.48 -14.72
C PRO A 130 13.74 -17.69 -15.66
N LYS A 131 14.00 -18.90 -15.14
CA LYS A 131 14.23 -20.12 -15.93
C LYS A 131 12.96 -20.55 -16.69
N CYS A 132 11.79 -20.39 -16.08
CA CYS A 132 10.50 -20.59 -16.74
C CYS A 132 9.68 -19.30 -16.70
N ARG A 133 9.33 -18.78 -17.89
CA ARG A 133 8.55 -17.53 -18.06
C ARG A 133 7.07 -17.76 -18.31
N ASN A 134 6.58 -18.96 -18.00
CA ASN A 134 5.19 -19.31 -18.22
C ASN A 134 4.27 -18.48 -17.30
N ALA A 135 3.23 -17.91 -17.88
CA ALA A 135 2.24 -17.11 -17.18
C ALA A 135 0.86 -17.35 -17.79
N LYS A 136 -0.16 -17.50 -16.95
CA LYS A 136 -1.55 -17.76 -17.36
C LYS A 136 -2.52 -16.81 -16.66
N PRO A 137 -3.67 -16.49 -17.25
CA PRO A 137 -4.75 -15.81 -16.52
C PRO A 137 -5.10 -16.57 -15.24
N LEU A 138 -5.45 -15.85 -14.18
CA LEU A 138 -5.93 -16.49 -12.95
C LEU A 138 -7.36 -17.02 -13.19
N PRO A 139 -7.60 -18.35 -13.05
CA PRO A 139 -8.94 -18.93 -13.13
C PRO A 139 -9.89 -18.29 -12.13
N GLU A 140 -11.17 -18.19 -12.47
CA GLU A 140 -12.17 -17.53 -11.62
C GLU A 140 -12.31 -18.20 -10.25
N GLU A 141 -12.17 -19.53 -10.21
CA GLU A 141 -12.23 -20.33 -8.98
C GLU A 141 -11.13 -19.99 -7.97
N LEU A 142 -9.95 -19.57 -8.46
CA LEU A 142 -8.81 -19.18 -7.64
C LEU A 142 -8.82 -17.68 -7.30
N ARG A 143 -9.84 -16.93 -7.73
CA ARG A 143 -9.98 -15.52 -7.35
C ARG A 143 -10.61 -15.42 -5.97
N GLU A 144 -10.00 -14.58 -5.14
CA GLU A 144 -10.56 -14.23 -3.84
C GLU A 144 -11.91 -13.54 -4.05
N LYS A 145 -12.97 -14.21 -3.60
CA LYS A 145 -14.31 -13.62 -3.61
C LYS A 145 -14.34 -12.42 -2.66
N PRO A 146 -14.97 -11.30 -3.06
CA PRO A 146 -15.12 -10.15 -2.16
C PRO A 146 -15.85 -10.56 -0.89
N GLN A 147 -15.31 -10.20 0.27
CA GLN A 147 -15.97 -10.41 1.55
C GLN A 147 -16.89 -9.23 1.83
N GLU A 148 -18.13 -9.52 2.22
CA GLU A 148 -19.08 -8.48 2.64
C GLU A 148 -18.77 -8.05 4.07
N THR A 149 -18.87 -6.75 4.34
CA THR A 149 -18.51 -6.16 5.64
C THR A 149 -19.71 -5.68 6.45
N GLY A 150 -20.91 -5.78 5.88
CA GLY A 150 -22.13 -5.20 6.47
C GLY A 150 -22.20 -3.67 6.41
N GLU A 151 -21.11 -2.98 6.06
CA GLU A 151 -21.09 -1.52 5.93
C GLU A 151 -21.80 -1.05 4.67
N ILE A 152 -22.50 0.09 4.76
CA ILE A 152 -23.21 0.71 3.63
C ILE A 152 -22.37 1.84 3.04
N CYS A 153 -22.43 1.98 1.71
CA CYS A 153 -21.82 3.08 0.97
C CYS A 153 -22.59 4.38 1.21
N ASP A 154 -21.91 5.39 1.74
CA ASP A 154 -22.41 6.76 2.00
C ASP A 154 -22.92 7.49 0.75
N LYS A 155 -22.46 7.10 -0.45
CA LYS A 155 -22.81 7.78 -1.70
C LYS A 155 -24.01 7.19 -2.44
N CYS A 156 -24.31 5.91 -2.23
CA CYS A 156 -25.34 5.23 -3.03
C CYS A 156 -26.16 4.18 -2.28
N GLY A 157 -25.91 3.96 -0.97
CA GLY A 157 -26.69 3.01 -0.16
C GLY A 157 -26.41 1.53 -0.44
N ALA A 158 -25.50 1.20 -1.36
CA ALA A 158 -25.15 -0.20 -1.66
C ALA A 158 -24.15 -0.75 -0.63
N PRO A 159 -24.09 -2.09 -0.40
CA PRO A 159 -23.16 -2.66 0.56
C PRO A 159 -21.70 -2.48 0.12
N MET A 160 -20.80 -2.38 1.10
CA MET A 160 -19.37 -2.29 0.92
C MET A 160 -18.73 -3.67 1.06
N ILE A 161 -17.80 -3.95 0.16
CA ILE A 161 -17.02 -5.20 0.10
C ILE A 161 -15.56 -4.93 0.41
N LEU A 162 -14.92 -5.80 1.19
CA LEU A 162 -13.51 -5.74 1.50
C LEU A 162 -12.70 -6.32 0.34
N LYS A 163 -11.74 -5.55 -0.17
CA LYS A 163 -10.83 -5.96 -1.25
C LYS A 163 -9.38 -5.64 -0.90
N LYS A 164 -8.48 -6.47 -1.43
CA LYS A 164 -7.03 -6.20 -1.38
C LYS A 164 -6.61 -5.33 -2.56
N SER A 165 -5.92 -4.24 -2.26
CA SER A 165 -5.26 -3.42 -3.28
C SER A 165 -4.07 -4.16 -3.88
N ARG A 166 -3.55 -3.65 -5.02
CA ARG A 166 -2.34 -4.17 -5.67
C ARG A 166 -1.08 -4.14 -4.78
N TRP A 167 -1.14 -3.40 -3.67
CA TRP A 167 -0.06 -3.25 -2.69
C TRP A 167 -0.32 -4.05 -1.41
N GLY A 168 -1.39 -4.87 -1.35
CA GLY A 168 -1.71 -5.72 -0.21
C GLY A 168 -2.53 -5.06 0.90
N LYS A 169 -2.74 -3.73 0.85
CA LYS A 169 -3.63 -3.03 1.79
C LYS A 169 -5.10 -3.36 1.52
N ASP A 170 -5.84 -3.65 2.57
CA ASP A 170 -7.28 -3.83 2.51
C ASP A 170 -7.98 -2.47 2.34
N PHE A 171 -9.03 -2.44 1.53
CA PHE A 171 -9.87 -1.26 1.34
C PHE A 171 -11.33 -1.69 1.17
N LEU A 172 -12.25 -0.86 1.65
CA LEU A 172 -13.68 -1.03 1.40
C LEU A 172 -14.00 -0.45 0.03
N ALA A 173 -14.66 -1.23 -0.82
CA ALA A 173 -15.13 -0.82 -2.13
C ALA A 173 -16.65 -0.93 -2.20
N CYS A 174 -17.32 -0.02 -2.89
CA CYS A 174 -18.75 -0.17 -3.15
C CYS A 174 -19.04 -1.38 -4.05
N SER A 175 -20.03 -2.21 -3.68
CA SER A 175 -20.50 -3.35 -4.48
C SER A 175 -21.07 -2.94 -5.84
N ALA A 176 -21.64 -1.75 -5.97
CA ALA A 176 -22.20 -1.21 -7.21
C ALA A 176 -21.14 -0.71 -8.22
N TYR A 177 -19.86 -1.04 -8.04
CA TYR A 177 -18.81 -0.76 -9.03
C TYR A 177 -19.11 -1.48 -10.36
N PRO A 178 -18.97 -0.83 -11.53
CA PRO A 178 -18.29 0.44 -11.79
C PRO A 178 -19.17 1.70 -11.69
N LYS A 179 -20.48 1.56 -11.39
CA LYS A 179 -21.44 2.68 -11.32
C LYS A 179 -21.14 3.60 -10.13
N CYS A 180 -20.79 3.01 -8.98
CA CYS A 180 -20.30 3.76 -7.82
C CYS A 180 -18.82 3.42 -7.57
N LYS A 181 -17.94 4.42 -7.69
CA LYS A 181 -16.48 4.27 -7.51
C LYS A 181 -16.01 4.62 -6.10
N ASN A 182 -16.92 4.60 -5.13
CA ASN A 182 -16.59 4.92 -3.76
C ASN A 182 -15.70 3.84 -3.16
N ALA A 183 -14.59 4.27 -2.56
CA ALA A 183 -13.64 3.39 -1.88
C ALA A 183 -13.03 4.13 -0.69
N ARG A 184 -12.91 3.47 0.46
CA ARG A 184 -12.33 4.04 1.68
C ARG A 184 -11.48 3.04 2.45
N ASP A 185 -10.66 3.54 3.36
CA ASP A 185 -9.87 2.73 4.28
C ASP A 185 -10.81 2.11 5.34
N PRO A 186 -10.79 0.79 5.58
CA PRO A 186 -11.61 0.15 6.61
C PRO A 186 -11.34 0.67 8.02
N LYS A 187 -10.15 1.23 8.28
CA LYS A 187 -9.82 1.81 9.60
C LYS A 187 -10.35 3.23 9.79
N LYS A 188 -10.79 3.90 8.70
CA LYS A 188 -11.33 5.25 8.77
C LYS A 188 -12.86 5.19 8.79
N PRO A 189 -13.54 5.81 9.78
CA PRO A 189 -14.99 5.89 9.76
C PRO A 189 -15.45 6.62 8.49
N ALA A 190 -16.65 6.28 8.00
CA ALA A 190 -17.27 6.97 6.87
C ALA A 190 -17.31 8.48 7.16
N ASP A 191 -16.96 9.30 6.17
CA ASP A 191 -17.00 10.75 6.32
C ASP A 191 -18.46 11.17 6.64
N GLY A 192 -18.73 11.48 7.92
CA GLY A 192 -20.07 11.89 8.41
C GLY A 192 -20.79 10.93 9.36
N ALA A 193 -20.19 9.82 9.81
CA ALA A 193 -20.80 8.96 10.83
C ALA A 193 -20.29 9.33 12.24
N THR A 194 -21.13 10.02 13.03
CA THR A 194 -20.97 10.13 14.48
C THR A 194 -21.09 8.71 15.08
N ALA A 195 -20.17 8.36 15.99
CA ALA A 195 -20.19 7.06 16.67
C ALA A 195 -21.57 6.81 17.33
N PRO A 196 -22.12 5.58 17.28
CA PRO A 196 -23.32 5.27 18.06
C PRO A 196 -22.93 5.29 19.54
N THR A 197 -23.53 6.21 20.29
CA THR A 197 -23.51 6.19 21.75
C THR A 197 -24.28 4.95 22.20
N GLU A 198 -23.57 4.02 22.84
CA GLU A 198 -24.18 2.86 23.48
C GLU A 198 -25.19 3.34 24.51
N ASN A 199 -26.47 3.10 24.23
CA ASN A 199 -27.57 3.36 25.15
C ASN A 199 -27.79 2.08 25.94
N VAL A 200 -27.16 1.97 27.10
CA VAL A 200 -27.40 0.90 28.07
C VAL A 200 -28.78 1.11 28.69
N VAL A 201 -29.74 0.28 28.29
CA VAL A 201 -31.04 0.19 28.95
C VAL A 201 -30.85 -0.62 30.23
N SER A 202 -30.86 0.08 31.36
CA SER A 202 -30.98 -0.52 32.69
C SER A 202 -32.33 -1.21 32.82
N VAL A 203 -32.33 -2.53 33.02
CA VAL A 203 -33.48 -3.25 33.55
C VAL A 203 -33.10 -3.76 34.93
N ASP A 204 -33.59 -3.05 35.94
CA ASP A 204 -33.62 -3.51 37.32
C ASP A 204 -34.53 -4.75 37.43
N ALA A 205 -33.95 -5.87 37.86
CA ALA A 205 -34.70 -7.04 38.28
C ALA A 205 -34.28 -7.37 39.72
N ALA A 206 -35.27 -7.31 40.60
CA ALA A 206 -35.17 -7.42 42.04
C ALA A 206 -34.52 -8.74 42.50
N ALA A 207 -33.65 -8.60 43.50
CA ALA A 207 -33.20 -9.70 44.35
C ALA A 207 -34.30 -10.03 45.36
N SER A 208 -34.56 -11.33 45.53
CA SER A 208 -35.16 -11.86 46.75
C SER A 208 -34.33 -13.06 47.19
N ASP A 209 -33.68 -12.88 48.33
CA ASP A 209 -33.00 -13.88 49.15
C ASP A 209 -33.86 -15.12 49.41
N ASP A 210 -33.25 -16.31 49.34
CA ASP A 210 -33.61 -17.42 50.22
C ASP A 210 -32.44 -18.42 50.37
N VAL A 211 -31.82 -18.33 51.54
CA VAL A 211 -31.40 -19.38 52.48
C VAL A 211 -30.52 -20.57 52.02
N ASP A 212 -29.27 -20.52 52.49
CA ASP A 212 -28.49 -21.53 53.24
C ASP A 212 -28.92 -23.01 53.19
N VAL A 213 -27.95 -23.93 53.03
CA VAL A 213 -27.78 -25.13 53.88
C VAL A 213 -26.51 -25.88 53.45
N THR A 214 -25.54 -25.91 54.39
CA THR A 214 -24.52 -26.94 54.71
C THR A 214 -24.47 -28.19 53.78
N GLY A 215 -23.33 -28.58 53.20
CA GLY A 215 -22.14 -29.09 53.88
C GLY A 215 -22.23 -30.61 54.09
N GLN A 216 -21.47 -31.43 53.34
CA GLN A 216 -20.93 -32.71 53.83
C GLN A 216 -19.91 -33.35 52.87
N SER A 217 -19.05 -34.13 53.50
CA SER A 217 -17.77 -34.71 53.15
C SER A 217 -17.84 -36.11 52.52
N ASP A 218 -16.64 -36.65 52.20
CA ASP A 218 -16.27 -38.06 51.97
C ASP A 218 -16.71 -38.63 50.59
N ASP A 219 -15.85 -39.24 49.76
CA ASP A 219 -14.81 -40.26 49.99
C ASP A 219 -13.63 -40.09 49.00
#